data_AF-A0A942HTR2-F1
#
_entry.id   AF-A0A942HTR2-F1
#
_cell.length_a   1.000
_cell.length_b   1.000
_cell.length_c   1.000
_cell.angle_alpha   90.00
_cell.angle_beta   90.00
_cell.angle_gamma   90.00
#
_symmetry.space_group_name_H-M   'P 1'
#
loop_
_entity.id
_entity.type
_entity.pdbx_description
1 polymer ?
#
loop_
_entity_poly.entity_id
_entity_poly.type
_entity_poly.pdbx_seq_one_letter_code
_entity_poly.pdbx_strand_id
1 'polypeptide(L)'
;MRKIVLTTVSALFLGSLIGSSALAAGGPITESEVKNALGCLPSLADPPDEMVQFKNGKFVSKDYPFANIRATAFGVLDGAPAAVGEVCWNTGGSGNWEVIELFRRKKDGHVVGDKVYWPRNLPNGGTMVGRIEIKGNKIYLYGEAPMEHRTIKKPLIVGTKDFEQNRE
;
A
#
# COMPACT_ATOMS: atom_id res chain seq x y z
N MET A 1 -47.45 -37.00 45.76
CA MET A 1 -46.06 -37.24 45.29
C MET A 1 -45.94 -36.85 43.82
N ARG A 2 -45.22 -35.76 43.52
CA ARG A 2 -44.73 -35.44 42.17
C ARG A 2 -43.32 -34.87 42.34
N LYS A 3 -42.32 -35.60 41.84
CA LYS A 3 -40.90 -35.21 41.86
C LYS A 3 -40.67 -34.16 40.78
N ILE A 4 -40.15 -33.00 41.16
CA ILE A 4 -39.59 -32.01 40.23
C ILE A 4 -38.10 -32.35 40.10
N VAL A 5 -37.68 -32.73 38.90
CA VAL A 5 -36.27 -32.94 38.57
C VAL A 5 -35.75 -31.63 38.00
N LEU A 6 -34.86 -30.96 38.73
CA LEU A 6 -34.03 -29.86 38.21
C LEU A 6 -32.98 -30.48 37.28
N THR A 7 -32.99 -30.10 36.01
CA THR A 7 -31.88 -30.38 35.09
C THR A 7 -31.06 -29.12 34.93
N THR A 8 -29.91 -29.09 35.59
CA THR A 8 -28.87 -28.07 35.42
C THR A 8 -28.23 -28.28 34.05
N VAL A 9 -28.37 -27.33 33.13
CA VAL A 9 -27.59 -27.32 31.88
C VAL A 9 -26.39 -26.40 32.11
N SER A 10 -25.23 -27.00 32.33
CA SER A 10 -23.94 -26.31 32.28
C SER A 10 -23.64 -25.91 30.85
N ALA A 11 -23.75 -24.61 30.53
CA ALA A 11 -23.20 -24.06 29.31
C ALA A 11 -21.70 -23.86 29.49
N LEU A 12 -20.89 -24.73 28.88
CA LEU A 12 -19.47 -24.49 28.66
C LEU A 12 -19.34 -23.31 27.69
N PHE A 13 -18.99 -22.13 28.19
CA PHE A 13 -18.50 -21.05 27.34
C PHE A 13 -17.06 -21.38 26.93
N LEU A 14 -16.89 -21.90 25.71
CA LEU A 14 -15.59 -21.90 25.05
C LEU A 14 -15.18 -20.44 24.83
N GLY A 15 -14.17 -20.01 25.59
CA GLY A 15 -13.51 -18.73 25.42
C GLY A 15 -12.94 -18.61 24.01
N SER A 16 -13.50 -17.68 23.23
CA SER A 16 -12.83 -17.14 22.05
C SER A 16 -11.69 -16.26 22.55
N LEU A 17 -10.47 -16.78 22.49
CA LEU A 17 -9.25 -15.97 22.50
C LEU A 17 -9.22 -15.17 21.19
N ILE A 18 -9.97 -14.08 21.15
CA ILE A 18 -9.70 -13.02 20.19
C ILE A 18 -8.40 -12.40 20.69
N GLY A 19 -7.29 -12.88 20.14
CA GLY A 19 -6.02 -12.19 20.26
C GLY A 19 -6.20 -10.80 19.65
N SER A 20 -6.43 -9.81 20.52
CA SER A 20 -6.36 -8.41 20.16
C SER A 20 -4.95 -8.14 19.68
N SER A 21 -4.73 -8.27 18.37
CA SER A 21 -3.57 -7.69 17.72
C SER A 21 -3.60 -6.22 18.06
N ALA A 22 -2.62 -5.77 18.85
CA ALA A 22 -2.47 -4.38 19.23
C ALA A 22 -2.54 -3.53 17.95
N LEU A 23 -3.65 -2.83 17.77
CA LEU A 23 -3.78 -1.84 16.71
C LEU A 23 -2.70 -0.79 17.02
N ALA A 24 -1.63 -0.78 16.23
CA ALA A 24 -0.51 0.15 16.41
C ALA A 24 -1.07 1.58 16.58
N ALA A 25 -0.49 2.35 17.51
CA ALA A 25 -0.94 3.69 17.86
C ALA A 25 -1.17 4.55 16.61
N GLY A 26 -2.43 4.83 16.30
CA GLY A 26 -2.85 5.50 15.07
C GLY A 26 -3.98 4.72 14.40
N GLY A 27 -5.12 5.37 14.19
CA GLY A 27 -6.25 4.76 13.48
C GLY A 27 -5.88 4.34 12.04
N PRO A 28 -6.85 3.74 11.31
CA PRO A 28 -6.67 3.39 9.90
C PRO A 28 -6.07 4.56 9.09
N ILE A 29 -5.17 4.26 8.16
CA ILE A 29 -4.66 5.25 7.20
C ILE A 29 -5.80 5.61 6.24
N THR A 30 -5.97 6.91 5.98
CA THR A 30 -6.99 7.42 5.08
C THR A 30 -6.43 7.81 3.72
N GLU A 31 -7.29 7.89 2.72
CA GLU A 31 -6.91 8.36 1.39
C GLU A 31 -6.41 9.81 1.39
N SER A 32 -7.01 10.67 2.22
CA SER A 32 -6.57 12.06 2.37
C SER A 32 -5.15 12.14 2.93
N GLU A 33 -4.78 11.28 3.89
CA GLU A 33 -3.43 11.25 4.43
C GLU A 33 -2.42 10.80 3.38
N VAL A 34 -2.71 9.74 2.62
CA VAL A 34 -1.82 9.26 1.54
C VAL A 34 -1.66 10.31 0.44
N LYS A 35 -2.76 10.94 0.01
CA LYS A 35 -2.73 12.01 -1.00
C LYS A 35 -2.01 13.28 -0.54
N ASN A 36 -1.73 13.42 0.75
CA ASN A 36 -0.97 14.53 1.30
C ASN A 36 0.27 14.06 2.07
N ALA A 37 0.79 12.86 1.75
CA ALA A 37 1.97 12.29 2.37
C ALA A 37 3.25 12.77 1.68
N LEU A 38 4.37 12.63 2.40
CA LEU A 38 5.68 12.50 1.76
C LEU A 38 5.74 11.14 1.06
N GLY A 39 6.24 11.12 -0.17
CA GLY A 39 6.51 9.88 -0.90
C GLY A 39 7.78 10.00 -1.72
N CYS A 40 8.33 8.85 -2.07
CA CYS A 40 9.56 8.68 -2.82
C CYS A 40 9.30 8.81 -4.34
N LEU A 41 10.16 9.59 -5.01
CA LEU A 41 10.35 9.50 -6.47
C LEU A 41 11.76 8.98 -6.78
N PRO A 42 11.92 7.65 -6.99
CA PRO A 42 13.23 7.05 -7.13
C PRO A 42 13.75 7.19 -8.57
N SER A 43 14.52 8.24 -8.87
CA SER A 43 15.33 8.36 -10.10
C SER A 43 16.24 9.61 -10.12
N LEU A 44 16.56 10.19 -8.97
CA LEU A 44 16.98 11.61 -8.86
C LEU A 44 18.48 11.91 -8.81
N ALA A 45 19.31 10.97 -9.28
CA ALA A 45 20.78 10.95 -9.18
C ALA A 45 21.28 10.34 -7.87
N ASP A 46 22.54 9.92 -7.87
CA ASP A 46 23.24 9.31 -6.73
C ASP A 46 23.59 10.40 -5.68
N PRO A 47 23.17 10.30 -4.40
CA PRO A 47 22.42 9.20 -3.83
C PRO A 47 20.93 9.28 -4.21
N PRO A 48 20.36 8.13 -4.61
CA PRO A 48 19.04 8.06 -5.18
C PRO A 48 18.01 8.46 -4.12
N ASP A 49 16.96 9.12 -4.59
CA ASP A 49 15.64 9.18 -3.98
C ASP A 49 15.28 10.49 -3.24
N GLU A 50 14.62 11.42 -3.93
CA GLU A 50 14.02 12.59 -3.26
C GLU A 50 12.64 12.23 -2.69
N MET A 51 12.46 12.53 -1.42
CA MET A 51 11.16 12.52 -0.77
C MET A 51 10.40 13.80 -1.16
N VAL A 52 9.29 13.65 -1.85
CA VAL A 52 8.46 14.78 -2.30
C VAL A 52 7.16 14.84 -1.51
N GLN A 53 6.71 16.07 -1.26
CA GLN A 53 5.42 16.31 -0.61
C GLN A 53 4.31 16.32 -1.66
N PHE A 54 3.48 15.26 -1.67
CA PHE A 54 2.26 15.27 -2.46
C PHE A 54 1.23 16.25 -1.88
N LYS A 55 0.46 16.86 -2.76
CA LYS A 55 -0.72 17.69 -2.42
C LYS A 55 -1.89 17.18 -3.24
N ASN A 56 -2.90 16.64 -2.56
CA ASN A 56 -4.06 15.98 -3.20
C ASN A 56 -3.66 14.90 -4.23
N GLY A 57 -2.62 14.13 -3.93
CA GLY A 57 -2.12 13.03 -4.72
C GLY A 57 -1.24 13.48 -5.89
N LYS A 58 -0.82 14.74 -5.92
CA LYS A 58 0.00 15.31 -7.00
C LYS A 58 1.22 16.02 -6.49
N PHE A 59 2.31 15.91 -7.25
CA PHE A 59 3.51 16.74 -7.11
C PHE A 59 3.91 17.23 -8.50
N VAL A 60 4.32 18.50 -8.57
CA VAL A 60 4.76 19.14 -9.81
C VAL A 60 5.94 20.03 -9.49
N SER A 61 6.98 19.93 -10.29
CA SER A 61 8.13 20.83 -10.27
C SER A 61 8.60 21.10 -11.70
N LYS A 62 9.67 21.88 -11.86
CA LYS A 62 10.30 22.11 -13.17
C LYS A 62 10.83 20.81 -13.78
N ASP A 63 11.35 19.92 -12.94
CA ASP A 63 11.98 18.66 -13.35
C ASP A 63 10.96 17.51 -13.42
N TYR A 64 9.82 17.68 -12.73
CA TYR A 64 8.70 16.74 -12.67
C TYR A 64 7.42 17.40 -13.20
N PRO A 65 7.18 17.42 -14.52
CA PRO A 65 5.95 17.97 -15.09
C PRO A 65 4.70 17.30 -14.51
N PHE A 66 4.80 16.05 -14.05
CA PHE A 66 3.84 15.46 -13.14
C PHE A 66 4.46 14.33 -12.30
N ALA A 67 3.92 14.16 -11.10
CA ALA A 67 3.94 12.93 -10.32
C ALA A 67 2.57 12.76 -9.65
N ASN A 68 1.95 11.59 -9.77
CA ASN A 68 0.59 11.32 -9.31
C ASN A 68 0.50 9.99 -8.56
N ILE A 69 -0.24 10.00 -7.45
CA ILE A 69 -0.77 8.80 -6.81
C ILE A 69 -2.08 8.44 -7.51
N ARG A 70 -2.15 7.28 -8.16
CA ARG A 70 -3.24 6.93 -9.09
C ARG A 70 -4.18 5.86 -8.56
N ALA A 71 -3.61 4.76 -8.06
CA ALA A 71 -4.34 3.67 -7.43
C ALA A 71 -3.89 3.55 -5.98
N THR A 72 -4.82 3.31 -5.06
CA THR A 72 -4.52 3.12 -3.65
C THR A 72 -5.28 1.92 -3.09
N ALA A 73 -4.69 1.28 -2.08
CA ALA A 73 -5.36 0.29 -1.24
C ALA A 73 -4.98 0.52 0.22
N PHE A 74 -5.92 0.21 1.12
CA PHE A 74 -5.78 0.41 2.56
C PHE A 74 -6.07 -0.89 3.29
N GLY A 75 -5.36 -1.12 4.40
CA GLY A 75 -5.57 -2.33 5.19
C GLY A 75 -4.56 -2.47 6.31
N VAL A 76 -4.34 -3.72 6.71
CA VAL A 76 -3.35 -4.09 7.72
C VAL A 76 -2.31 -4.97 7.06
N LEU A 77 -1.04 -4.59 7.17
CA LEU A 77 0.11 -5.37 6.73
C LEU A 77 1.07 -5.49 7.91
N ASP A 78 1.56 -6.69 8.17
CA ASP A 78 2.43 -7.04 9.29
C ASP A 78 1.88 -6.59 10.66
N GLY A 79 0.56 -6.68 10.83
CA GLY A 79 -0.13 -6.31 12.07
C GLY A 79 -0.30 -4.81 12.30
N ALA A 80 0.11 -3.95 11.36
CA ALA A 80 -0.04 -2.50 11.48
C ALA A 80 -0.84 -1.90 10.30
N PRO A 81 -1.53 -0.76 10.50
CA PRO A 81 -2.15 -0.01 9.41
C PRO A 81 -1.16 0.28 8.27
N ALA A 82 -1.62 0.09 7.04
CA ALA A 82 -0.86 0.32 5.84
C ALA A 82 -1.73 0.91 4.75
N ALA A 83 -1.12 1.69 3.87
CA ALA A 83 -1.64 1.93 2.55
C ALA A 83 -0.58 1.63 1.51
N VAL A 84 -1.02 1.29 0.31
CA VAL A 84 -0.15 1.05 -0.83
C VAL A 84 -0.66 1.89 -1.98
N GLY A 85 0.23 2.61 -2.66
CA GLY A 85 -0.12 3.50 -3.77
C GLY A 85 0.71 3.22 -5.03
N GLU A 86 0.08 3.27 -6.20
CA GLU A 86 0.81 3.43 -7.46
C GLU A 86 1.19 4.90 -7.60
N VAL A 87 2.50 5.17 -7.62
CA VAL A 87 3.06 6.48 -7.92
C VAL A 87 3.60 6.46 -9.33
N CYS A 88 3.11 7.36 -10.18
CA CYS A 88 3.55 7.51 -11.56
C CYS A 88 4.03 8.93 -11.82
N TRP A 89 5.21 9.08 -12.41
CA TRP A 89 5.80 10.39 -12.69
C TRP A 89 6.49 10.41 -14.06
N ASN A 90 6.90 11.60 -14.49
CA ASN A 90 7.68 11.79 -15.70
C ASN A 90 8.82 12.76 -15.39
N THR A 91 10.00 12.50 -15.96
CA THR A 91 11.23 13.28 -15.75
C THR A 91 11.48 14.32 -16.86
N GLY A 92 10.47 14.64 -17.67
CA GLY A 92 10.56 15.55 -18.82
C GLY A 92 11.31 14.99 -20.03
N GLY A 93 11.86 13.77 -19.95
CA GLY A 93 12.65 13.15 -21.03
C GLY A 93 12.32 11.68 -21.30
N SER A 94 12.68 10.79 -20.36
CA SER A 94 12.81 9.32 -20.59
C SER A 94 11.50 8.51 -20.54
N GLY A 95 10.35 9.19 -20.49
CA GLY A 95 9.03 8.55 -20.42
C GLY A 95 8.43 8.56 -19.02
N ASN A 96 7.33 7.82 -18.88
CA ASN A 96 6.64 7.68 -17.60
C ASN A 96 7.29 6.57 -16.78
N TRP A 97 7.49 6.87 -15.52
CA TRP A 97 8.00 5.96 -14.51
C TRP A 97 6.89 5.60 -13.55
N GLU A 98 6.97 4.42 -12.95
CA GLU A 98 6.00 3.96 -11.97
C GLU A 98 6.64 3.08 -10.90
N VAL A 99 6.20 3.26 -9.67
CA VAL A 99 6.52 2.39 -8.53
C VAL A 99 5.27 2.14 -7.71
N ILE A 100 5.33 1.06 -6.92
CA ILE A 100 4.38 0.83 -5.86
C ILE A 100 5.01 1.25 -4.55
N GLU A 101 4.36 2.17 -3.84
CA GLU A 101 4.86 2.75 -2.61
C GLU A 101 4.08 2.24 -1.40
N LEU A 102 4.78 1.88 -0.32
CA LEU A 102 4.20 1.45 0.94
C LEU A 102 4.17 2.63 1.92
N PHE A 103 2.97 3.11 2.21
CA PHE A 103 2.72 4.18 3.16
C PHE A 103 2.47 3.63 4.56
N ARG A 104 3.19 4.16 5.54
CA ARG A 104 3.04 3.83 6.96
C ARG A 104 2.91 5.09 7.79
N ARG A 105 2.13 4.99 8.87
CA ARG A 105 2.14 6.02 9.91
C ARG A 105 3.43 5.92 10.71
N LYS A 106 4.17 7.02 10.79
CA LYS A 106 5.39 7.16 11.60
C LYS A 106 5.02 7.55 13.04
N LYS A 107 6.00 7.56 13.94
CA LYS A 107 5.79 7.81 15.38
C LYS A 107 5.27 9.22 15.68
N ASP A 108 5.57 10.18 14.81
CA ASP A 108 5.09 11.55 14.86
C ASP A 108 3.63 11.72 14.37
N GLY A 109 3.00 10.63 13.92
CA GLY A 109 1.62 10.63 13.45
C GLY A 109 1.48 10.89 11.94
N HIS A 110 2.55 11.26 11.23
CA HIS A 110 2.49 11.51 9.79
C HIS A 110 2.50 10.20 9.00
N VAL A 111 1.81 10.19 7.86
CA VAL A 111 1.88 9.10 6.88
C VAL A 111 2.99 9.41 5.89
N VAL A 112 3.90 8.45 5.70
CA VAL A 112 5.05 8.58 4.81
C VAL A 112 5.17 7.30 3.98
N GLY A 113 5.38 7.47 2.68
CA GLY A 113 5.85 6.43 1.77
C GLY A 113 7.37 6.54 1.66
N ASP A 114 8.08 5.54 2.19
CA ASP A 114 9.56 5.51 2.18
C ASP A 114 10.10 4.14 1.77
N LYS A 115 9.22 3.29 1.26
CA LYS A 115 9.57 1.99 0.72
C LYS A 115 8.88 1.79 -0.60
N VAL A 116 9.64 1.35 -1.58
CA VAL A 116 9.17 1.20 -2.97
C VAL A 116 9.35 -0.23 -3.44
N TYR A 117 8.39 -0.69 -4.22
CA TYR A 117 8.46 -1.91 -4.98
C TYR A 117 8.43 -1.55 -6.46
N TRP A 118 9.48 -1.94 -7.16
CA TRP A 118 9.54 -1.89 -8.61
C TRP A 118 8.91 -3.16 -9.16
N PRO A 119 7.78 -3.07 -9.88
CA PRO A 119 7.18 -4.24 -10.50
C PRO A 119 8.01 -4.69 -11.71
N ARG A 120 9.15 -5.36 -11.46
CA ARG A 120 10.18 -5.77 -12.46
C ARG A 120 9.69 -6.80 -13.49
N ASN A 121 8.46 -7.30 -13.36
CA ASN A 121 7.86 -8.33 -14.22
C ASN A 121 6.64 -7.83 -15.01
N LEU A 122 6.56 -6.51 -15.21
CA LEU A 122 5.67 -5.91 -16.18
C LEU A 122 6.41 -5.92 -17.51
N PRO A 123 6.07 -6.81 -18.47
CA PRO A 123 6.81 -6.94 -19.73
C PRO A 123 6.86 -5.57 -20.40
N ASN A 124 8.09 -5.08 -20.63
CA ASN A 124 8.48 -3.83 -21.29
C ASN A 124 7.70 -2.58 -20.83
N GLY A 125 8.41 -1.64 -20.19
CA GLY A 125 7.86 -0.39 -19.62
C GLY A 125 6.58 0.11 -20.31
N GLY A 126 5.47 0.12 -19.56
CA GLY A 126 4.14 0.38 -20.11
C GLY A 126 3.01 -0.51 -19.58
N THR A 127 3.28 -1.44 -18.67
CA THR A 127 2.19 -2.08 -17.91
C THR A 127 1.95 -1.29 -16.64
N MET A 128 0.74 -0.76 -16.47
CA MET A 128 0.39 0.13 -15.36
C MET A 128 -0.43 -0.62 -14.33
N VAL A 129 -0.23 -0.35 -13.03
CA VAL A 129 -1.00 -0.94 -11.94
C VAL A 129 -2.28 -0.12 -11.73
N GLY A 130 -3.29 -0.43 -12.53
CA GLY A 130 -4.60 0.23 -12.44
C GLY A 130 -5.42 -0.10 -11.19
N ARG A 131 -5.08 -1.18 -10.46
CA ARG A 131 -5.81 -1.57 -9.25
C ARG A 131 -4.93 -2.32 -8.26
N ILE A 132 -5.06 -1.97 -6.99
CA ILE A 132 -4.35 -2.57 -5.86
C ILE A 132 -5.38 -3.12 -4.87
N GLU A 133 -5.14 -4.28 -4.29
CA GLU A 133 -5.90 -4.79 -3.15
C GLU A 133 -4.96 -5.25 -2.05
N ILE A 134 -5.35 -5.04 -0.80
CA ILE A 134 -4.71 -5.65 0.37
C ILE A 134 -5.66 -6.74 0.90
N LYS A 135 -5.20 -7.99 0.95
CA LYS A 135 -5.97 -9.13 1.47
C LYS A 135 -5.09 -9.95 2.41
N GLY A 136 -5.50 -10.09 3.66
CA GLY A 136 -4.65 -10.67 4.69
C GLY A 136 -3.34 -9.88 4.81
N ASN A 137 -2.20 -10.58 4.84
CA ASN A 137 -0.87 -9.95 4.85
C ASN A 137 -0.20 -9.89 3.46
N LYS A 138 -1.00 -9.67 2.40
CA LYS A 138 -0.53 -9.69 1.00
C LYS A 138 -1.13 -8.55 0.21
N ILE A 139 -0.36 -8.10 -0.78
CA ILE A 139 -0.70 -7.03 -1.71
C ILE A 139 -0.89 -7.67 -3.08
N TYR A 140 -2.02 -7.38 -3.73
CA TYR A 140 -2.40 -7.90 -5.03
C TYR A 140 -2.42 -6.74 -6.02
N LEU A 141 -1.52 -6.78 -6.99
CA LEU A 141 -1.36 -5.77 -8.02
C LEU A 141 -1.99 -6.28 -9.31
N TYR A 142 -3.01 -5.57 -9.78
CA TYR A 142 -3.65 -5.81 -11.07
C TYR A 142 -3.26 -4.68 -12.00
N GLY A 143 -2.73 -5.06 -13.16
CA GLY A 143 -2.29 -4.10 -14.15
C GLY A 143 -2.78 -4.42 -15.54
N GLU A 144 -2.57 -3.45 -16.42
CA GLU A 144 -2.87 -3.55 -17.85
C GLU A 144 -1.69 -2.96 -18.60
N ALA A 145 -1.35 -3.54 -19.75
CA ALA A 145 -0.40 -3.01 -20.71
C ALA A 145 -1.22 -2.50 -21.90
N PRO A 146 -1.66 -1.24 -21.88
CA PRO A 146 -2.59 -0.73 -22.90
C PRO A 146 -1.96 -0.77 -24.29
N MET A 147 -0.66 -0.49 -24.38
CA MET A 147 0.12 -0.52 -25.63
C MET A 147 0.20 -1.93 -26.25
N GLU A 148 0.04 -2.97 -25.44
CA GLU A 148 0.05 -4.37 -25.88
C GLU A 148 -1.35 -4.98 -25.87
N HIS A 149 -2.39 -4.19 -25.59
CA HIS A 149 -3.77 -4.65 -25.39
C HIS A 149 -3.90 -5.85 -24.43
N ARG A 150 -3.10 -5.87 -23.37
CA ARG A 150 -2.95 -7.02 -22.47
C ARG A 150 -3.36 -6.66 -21.04
N THR A 151 -4.36 -7.36 -20.50
CA THR A 151 -4.71 -7.30 -19.07
C THR A 151 -3.97 -8.39 -18.29
N ILE A 152 -3.45 -8.05 -17.10
CA ILE A 152 -2.88 -9.02 -16.18
C ILE A 152 -4.03 -9.84 -15.56
N LYS A 153 -4.30 -11.03 -16.11
CA LYS A 153 -5.37 -11.93 -15.63
C LYS A 153 -5.11 -12.52 -14.24
N LYS A 154 -3.85 -12.63 -13.83
CA LYS A 154 -3.43 -13.13 -12.51
C LYS A 154 -2.67 -12.03 -11.79
N PRO A 155 -3.15 -11.51 -10.64
CA PRO A 155 -2.47 -10.42 -9.97
C PRO A 155 -1.05 -10.82 -9.59
N LEU A 156 -0.14 -9.85 -9.65
CA LEU A 156 1.17 -9.98 -9.03
C LEU A 156 0.99 -9.86 -7.51
N ILE A 157 1.44 -10.87 -6.78
CA ILE A 157 1.26 -10.94 -5.32
C ILE A 157 2.60 -10.65 -4.65
N VAL A 158 2.63 -9.59 -3.84
CA VAL A 158 3.83 -9.17 -3.10
C VAL A 158 3.52 -9.04 -1.60
N GLY A 159 4.57 -9.07 -0.80
CA GLY A 159 4.55 -8.71 0.61
C GLY A 159 5.40 -7.48 0.88
N THR A 160 5.30 -6.95 2.09
CA THR A 160 6.08 -5.78 2.54
C THR A 160 7.59 -5.99 2.48
N LYS A 161 8.05 -7.24 2.61
CA LYS A 161 9.47 -7.62 2.46
C LYS A 161 10.04 -7.41 1.05
N ASP A 162 9.16 -7.33 0.05
CA ASP A 162 9.57 -7.14 -1.35
C ASP A 162 9.80 -5.65 -1.66
N PHE A 163 9.39 -4.75 -0.73
CA PHE A 163 9.64 -3.32 -0.83
C PHE A 163 11.03 -2.99 -0.29
N GLU A 164 11.78 -2.25 -1.08
CA GLU A 164 13.11 -1.78 -0.73
C GLU A 164 12.99 -0.43 -0.04
N GLN A 165 13.79 -0.22 1.02
CA GLN A 165 13.88 1.07 1.69
C GLN A 165 14.47 2.06 0.70
N ASN A 166 13.77 3.17 0.57
CA ASN A 166 14.26 4.32 -0.15
C ASN A 166 15.43 4.93 0.65
N ARG A 167 16.60 5.14 0.02
CA ARG A 167 17.75 5.65 0.77
C ARG A 167 17.50 7.14 1.07
N GLU A 168 17.50 7.52 2.35
CA GLU A 168 17.64 8.93 2.76
C GLU A 168 19.09 9.40 2.56
#